data_AF-A0A7U9MTD1-F1
#
_entry.id   AF-A0A7U9MTD1-F1
#
_cell.length_a   1.000
_cell.length_b   1.000
_cell.length_c   1.000
_cell.angle_alpha   90.00
_cell.angle_beta   90.00
_cell.angle_gamma   90.00
#
_symmetry.space_group_name_H-M   'P 1'
#
loop_
_entity.id
_entity.type
_entity.pdbx_description
1 polymer ?
#
loop_
_entity_poly.entity_id
_entity_poly.type
_entity_poly.pdbx_seq_one_letter_code
_entity_poly.pdbx_strand_id
1 'polypeptide(L)'
;MLNYIWALMIMVGVIYGAMTGNIEAVSNAALDSAGEAVSLCITMMGVMALWVGLMEIAQTSGLIERLTKGIQPFISFMFPGIPKGHAAREYISMNIIANVLGLGWACTPAGL
;
A
#
# COMPACT_ATOMS: atom_id res chain seq x y z
N MET A 1 16.77 11.29 2.75
CA MET A 1 16.54 11.65 4.17
C MET A 1 16.18 10.45 5.03
N LEU A 2 15.14 9.65 4.70
CA LEU A 2 14.70 8.53 5.53
C LEU A 2 15.79 7.47 5.79
N ASN A 3 16.58 7.10 4.77
CA ASN A 3 17.64 6.10 4.90
C ASN A 3 18.69 6.45 5.97
N TYR A 4 18.99 7.75 6.15
CA TYR A 4 19.93 8.20 7.18
C TYR A 4 19.36 8.06 8.60
N ILE A 5 18.05 8.27 8.76
CA ILE A 5 17.36 8.13 10.05
C ILE A 5 17.37 6.66 10.48
N TRP A 6 17.01 5.74 9.56
CA TRP A 6 17.04 4.30 9.83
C TRP A 6 18.43 3.80 10.18
N ALA A 7 19.45 4.22 9.41
CA ALA A 7 20.83 3.84 9.67
C ALA A 7 21.30 4.31 11.05
N LEU A 8 20.95 5.55 11.44
CA LEU A 8 21.30 6.10 12.76
C LEU A 8 20.61 5.35 13.89
N MET A 9 19.32 5.01 13.75
CA MET A 9 18.58 4.23 14.75
C MET A 9 19.19 2.84 14.97
N ILE A 10 19.53 2.14 13.88
CA ILE A 10 20.18 0.82 13.95
C ILE A 10 21.56 0.95 14.60
N MET A 11 22.35 1.95 14.21
CA MET A 11 23.68 2.18 14.75
C MET A 11 23.65 2.45 16.26
N VAL A 12 22.73 3.30 16.74
CA VAL A 12 22.55 3.58 18.16
C VAL A 12 22.15 2.31 18.92
N GLY A 13 21.22 1.51 18.38
CA GLY A 13 20.81 0.25 18.98
C GLY A 13 21.95 -0.76 19.12
N VAL A 14 22.79 -0.89 18.08
CA VAL A 14 23.95 -1.80 18.10
C VAL A 14 25.00 -1.33 19.11
N ILE A 15 25.32 -0.02 19.14
CA ILE A 15 26.29 0.54 20.09
C ILE A 15 25.80 0.35 21.53
N TYR A 16 24.51 0.59 21.79
CA TYR A 16 23.91 0.38 23.10
C TYR A 16 23.97 -1.10 23.53
N GLY A 17 23.62 -2.03 22.63
CA GLY A 17 23.73 -3.46 22.89
C GLY A 17 25.17 -3.91 23.20
N ALA A 18 26.15 -3.35 22.49
CA ALA A 18 27.56 -3.61 22.73
C ALA A 18 28.04 -3.08 24.10
N MET A 19 27.65 -1.86 24.49
CA MET A 19 28.03 -1.27 25.79
C MET A 19 27.39 -1.99 26.98
N THR A 20 26.19 -2.55 26.80
CA THR A 20 25.45 -3.23 27.88
C THR A 20 25.79 -4.74 27.97
N GLY A 21 26.66 -5.24 27.07
CA GLY A 21 27.01 -6.67 26.99
C GLY A 21 25.90 -7.56 26.44
N ASN A 22 24.82 -6.99 25.90
CA ASN A 22 23.63 -7.72 25.44
C ASN A 22 23.58 -7.80 23.90
N ILE A 23 24.72 -8.03 23.27
CA ILE A 23 24.85 -8.03 21.81
C ILE A 23 24.14 -9.24 21.17
N GLU A 24 24.03 -10.35 21.90
CA GLU A 24 23.26 -11.53 21.47
C GLU A 24 21.78 -11.19 21.29
N ALA A 25 21.18 -10.38 22.15
CA ALA A 25 19.80 -9.94 21.98
C ALA A 25 19.60 -9.11 20.72
N VAL A 26 20.60 -8.29 20.33
CA VAL A 26 20.54 -7.51 19.08
C VAL A 26 20.58 -8.44 17.87
N SER A 27 21.47 -9.44 17.87
CA SER A 27 21.54 -10.43 16.78
C SER A 27 20.28 -11.28 16.69
N ASN A 28 19.75 -11.77 17.81
CA ASN A 28 18.53 -12.57 17.82
C ASN A 28 17.32 -11.76 17.35
N ALA A 29 17.16 -10.53 17.86
CA ALA A 29 16.06 -9.65 17.42
C ALA A 29 16.13 -9.36 15.91
N ALA A 30 17.33 -9.21 15.34
CA ALA A 30 17.49 -9.01 13.90
C ALA A 30 17.05 -10.24 13.09
N LEU A 31 17.39 -11.44 13.55
CA LEU A 31 16.99 -12.71 12.90
C LEU A 31 15.48 -12.96 13.03
N ASP A 32 14.91 -12.74 14.21
CA ASP A 32 13.48 -12.89 14.47
C ASP A 32 12.68 -11.90 13.62
N SER A 33 13.10 -10.63 13.57
CA SER A 33 12.48 -9.61 12.73
C SER A 33 12.55 -9.97 11.25
N ALA A 34 13.64 -10.59 10.79
CA ALA A 34 13.74 -11.07 9.41
C ALA A 34 12.75 -12.21 9.13
N GLY A 35 12.57 -13.14 10.07
CA GLY A 35 11.55 -14.19 9.99
C GLY A 35 10.12 -13.65 9.95
N GLU A 36 9.81 -12.70 10.84
CA GLU A 36 8.52 -12.00 10.86
C GLU A 36 8.26 -11.27 9.54
N ALA A 37 9.27 -10.58 9.00
CA ALA A 37 9.15 -9.88 7.73
C ALA A 37 8.79 -10.85 6.58
N VAL A 38 9.42 -12.03 6.52
CA VAL A 38 9.10 -13.05 5.51
C VAL A 38 7.67 -13.57 5.69
N SER A 39 7.26 -13.88 6.92
CA SER A 39 5.90 -14.34 7.22
C SER A 39 4.84 -13.30 6.83
N LEU A 40 5.12 -12.02 7.11
CA LEU A 40 4.29 -10.90 6.70
C LEU A 40 4.21 -10.81 5.17
N CYS A 41 5.35 -10.89 4.46
CA CYS A 41 5.38 -10.87 3.00
C CYS A 41 4.55 -11.98 2.37
N ILE A 42 4.63 -13.22 2.87
CA ILE A 42 3.84 -14.36 2.37
C ILE A 42 2.35 -14.12 2.59
N THR A 43 1.98 -13.67 3.79
CA THR A 43 0.58 -13.36 4.14
C THR A 43 0.04 -12.24 3.25
N MET A 44 0.80 -11.17 3.08
CA MET A 44 0.45 -10.04 2.21
C MET A 44 0.35 -10.46 0.76
N MET A 45 1.22 -11.35 0.27
CA MET A 45 1.17 -11.85 -1.10
C MET A 45 -0.17 -12.54 -1.40
N GLY A 46 -0.64 -13.42 -0.52
CA GLY A 46 -1.92 -14.11 -0.70
C GLY A 46 -3.11 -13.16 -0.72
N VAL A 47 -3.14 -12.21 0.22
CA VAL A 47 -4.18 -11.18 0.30
C VAL A 47 -4.17 -10.27 -0.93
N MET A 48 -2.99 -9.80 -1.35
CA MET A 48 -2.84 -8.95 -2.53
C MET A 48 -3.24 -9.67 -3.82
N ALA A 49 -2.84 -10.94 -3.99
CA ALA A 49 -3.20 -11.72 -5.17
C ALA A 49 -4.73 -11.88 -5.32
N LEU A 50 -5.43 -12.12 -4.21
CA LEU A 50 -6.89 -12.19 -4.20
C LEU A 50 -7.52 -10.87 -4.63
N TRP A 51 -7.11 -9.76 -4.02
CA TRP A 51 -7.73 -8.46 -4.27
C TRP A 51 -7.40 -7.89 -5.65
N VAL A 52 -6.15 -8.02 -6.10
CA VAL A 52 -5.74 -7.61 -7.45
C VAL A 52 -6.46 -8.46 -8.50
N GLY A 53 -6.58 -9.77 -8.28
CA GLY A 53 -7.33 -10.66 -9.17
C GLY A 53 -8.81 -10.27 -9.27
N LEU A 54 -9.45 -9.97 -8.13
CA LEU A 54 -10.84 -9.49 -8.11
C LEU A 54 -11.00 -8.15 -8.84
N MET A 55 -10.05 -7.23 -8.65
CA MET A 55 -10.03 -5.95 -9.35
C MET A 55 -9.90 -6.12 -10.87
N GLU A 56 -9.04 -7.04 -11.32
CA GLU A 56 -8.91 -7.32 -12.75
C GLU A 56 -10.19 -7.89 -13.37
N ILE A 57 -10.91 -8.74 -12.63
CA ILE A 57 -12.23 -9.22 -13.06
C ILE A 57 -13.24 -8.07 -13.14
N ALA A 58 -13.25 -7.17 -12.15
CA ALA A 58 -14.13 -5.99 -12.15
C ALA A 58 -13.80 -5.00 -13.28
N GLN A 59 -12.52 -4.89 -13.64
CA GLN A 59 -12.05 -4.05 -14.74
C GLN A 59 -12.41 -4.66 -16.09
N THR A 60 -12.09 -5.93 -16.30
CA THR A 60 -12.38 -6.66 -17.56
C THR A 60 -13.89 -6.80 -17.82
N SER A 61 -14.72 -6.89 -16.78
CA SER A 61 -16.19 -6.91 -16.92
C SER A 61 -16.82 -5.55 -17.20
N GLY A 62 -16.04 -4.46 -17.21
CA GLY A 62 -16.53 -3.09 -17.39
C GLY A 62 -17.31 -2.55 -16.19
N LEU A 63 -17.30 -3.25 -15.04
CA LEU A 63 -17.97 -2.81 -13.82
C LEU A 63 -17.35 -1.53 -13.28
N ILE A 64 -16.00 -1.44 -13.27
CA ILE A 64 -15.27 -0.23 -12.85
C ILE A 64 -15.66 0.98 -13.70
N GLU A 65 -15.81 0.79 -15.01
CA GLU A 65 -16.14 1.89 -15.92
C GLU A 65 -17.57 2.41 -15.72
N ARG A 66 -18.52 1.49 -15.43
CA ARG A 66 -19.89 1.85 -15.05
C ARG A 66 -19.95 2.58 -13.72
N LEU A 67 -19.24 2.09 -12.70
CA LEU A 67 -19.17 2.74 -11.39
C LEU A 67 -18.50 4.11 -11.46
N THR A 68 -17.44 4.23 -12.27
CA THR A 68 -16.75 5.49 -12.53
C THR A 68 -17.70 6.50 -13.17
N LYS A 69 -18.47 6.12 -14.20
CA LYS A 69 -19.49 6.98 -14.80
C LYS A 69 -20.56 7.42 -13.79
N GLY A 70 -20.95 6.54 -12.86
CA GLY A 70 -21.89 6.87 -11.78
C GLY A 70 -21.33 7.87 -10.75
N ILE A 71 -20.03 7.81 -10.46
CA ILE A 71 -19.34 8.67 -9.48
C ILE A 71 -18.79 9.97 -10.13
N GLN A 72 -18.74 10.06 -11.46
CA GLN A 72 -18.33 11.28 -12.18
C GLN A 72 -18.99 12.60 -11.70
N PRO A 73 -20.30 12.69 -11.39
CA PRO A 73 -20.88 13.91 -10.84
C PRO A 73 -20.24 14.31 -9.50
N PHE A 74 -19.93 13.35 -8.63
CA PHE A 74 -19.26 13.59 -7.36
C PHE A 74 -17.80 14.02 -7.56
N ILE A 75 -17.07 13.37 -8.48
CA ILE A 75 -15.69 13.77 -8.86
C ILE A 75 -15.67 15.16 -9.47
N SER A 76 -16.66 15.51 -10.29
CA SER A 76 -16.77 16.85 -10.90
C SER A 76 -17.07 17.94 -9.89
N PHE A 77 -17.77 17.59 -8.81
CA PHE A 77 -18.01 18.49 -7.69
C PHE A 77 -16.74 18.66 -6.82
N MET A 78 -16.05 17.56 -6.46
CA MET A 78 -14.85 17.63 -5.61
C MET A 78 -13.61 18.16 -6.34
N PHE A 79 -13.45 17.82 -7.62
CA PHE A 79 -12.30 18.16 -8.45
C PHE A 79 -12.73 18.94 -9.71
N PRO A 80 -13.23 20.18 -9.55
CA PRO A 80 -13.70 20.99 -10.67
C PRO A 80 -12.56 21.43 -11.61
N GLY A 81 -11.32 21.48 -11.12
CA GLY A 81 -10.14 21.86 -11.91
C GLY A 81 -9.61 20.78 -12.86
N ILE A 82 -10.10 19.54 -12.77
CA ILE A 82 -9.70 18.47 -13.68
C ILE A 82 -10.59 18.52 -14.93
N PRO A 83 -10.05 18.48 -16.17
CA PRO A 83 -10.86 18.43 -17.39
C PRO A 83 -11.69 17.15 -17.50
N LYS A 84 -12.84 17.21 -18.19
CA LYS A 84 -13.65 16.02 -18.48
C LYS A 84 -12.88 15.10 -19.43
N GLY A 85 -12.75 13.81 -19.10
CA GLY A 85 -11.99 12.83 -19.88
C GLY A 85 -10.49 12.76 -19.58
N HIS A 86 -9.99 13.50 -18.58
CA HIS A 86 -8.60 13.35 -18.13
C HIS A 86 -8.42 12.02 -17.38
N ALA A 87 -7.36 11.26 -17.69
CA ALA A 87 -7.06 9.96 -17.07
C ALA A 87 -7.05 10.00 -15.53
N ALA A 88 -6.60 11.13 -14.95
CA ALA A 88 -6.66 11.35 -13.49
C ALA A 88 -8.04 11.12 -12.87
N ARG A 89 -9.15 11.38 -13.59
CA ARG A 89 -10.50 11.11 -13.06
C ARG A 89 -10.77 9.62 -12.89
N GLU A 90 -10.25 8.77 -13.78
CA GLU A 90 -10.38 7.32 -13.68
C GLU A 90 -9.56 6.79 -12.52
N TYR A 91 -8.31 7.22 -12.36
CA TYR A 91 -7.47 6.85 -11.22
C TYR A 91 -8.10 7.24 -9.86
N ILE A 92 -8.62 8.46 -9.74
CA ILE A 92 -9.30 8.90 -8.51
C ILE A 92 -10.59 8.10 -8.27
N SER A 93 -11.38 7.85 -9.32
CA SER A 93 -12.62 7.07 -9.20
C SER A 93 -12.32 5.63 -8.80
N MET A 94 -11.31 5.01 -9.40
CA MET A 94 -10.85 3.66 -9.07
C MET A 94 -10.37 3.59 -7.61
N ASN A 95 -9.64 4.60 -7.14
CA ASN A 95 -9.21 4.70 -5.75
C ASN A 95 -10.40 4.79 -4.76
N ILE A 96 -11.40 5.63 -5.07
CA ILE A 96 -12.62 5.76 -4.24
C ILE A 96 -13.43 4.46 -4.25
N ILE A 97 -13.65 3.86 -5.42
CA ILE A 97 -14.38 2.60 -5.56
C ILE A 97 -13.66 1.48 -4.80
N ALA A 98 -12.34 1.40 -4.91
CA ALA A 98 -11.53 0.42 -4.16
C ALA A 98 -11.68 0.60 -2.65
N ASN A 99 -11.67 1.84 -2.13
CA ASN A 99 -11.92 2.09 -0.72
C ASN A 99 -13.34 1.67 -0.29
N VAL A 100 -14.36 2.01 -1.08
CA VAL A 100 -15.77 1.67 -0.78
C VAL A 100 -16.02 0.16 -0.79
N LEU A 101 -15.35 -0.57 -1.68
CA LEU A 101 -15.46 -2.03 -1.80
C LEU A 101 -14.60 -2.79 -0.79
N GLY A 102 -13.89 -2.10 0.12
CA GLY A 102 -13.00 -2.74 1.10
C GLY A 102 -11.69 -3.26 0.50
N LEU A 103 -11.36 -2.85 -0.72
CA LEU A 103 -10.16 -3.21 -1.47
C LEU A 103 -8.98 -2.29 -1.10
N GLY A 104 -8.88 -1.89 0.17
CA GLY A 104 -7.92 -0.87 0.63
C GLY A 104 -6.46 -1.19 0.26
N TRP A 105 -6.10 -2.47 0.20
CA TRP A 105 -4.77 -2.93 -0.19
C TRP A 105 -4.49 -2.85 -1.70
N ALA A 106 -5.53 -2.98 -2.55
CA ALA A 106 -5.44 -2.78 -4.00
C ALA A 106 -5.64 -1.30 -4.41
N CYS A 107 -5.96 -0.44 -3.47
CA CYS A 107 -6.25 0.98 -3.69
C CYS A 107 -5.00 1.81 -4.02
N THR A 108 -3.86 1.46 -3.44
CA THR A 108 -2.59 2.19 -3.59
C THR A 108 -1.91 1.96 -4.95
N PRO A 109 -1.83 0.73 -5.50
CA PRO A 109 -1.30 0.51 -6.85
C PRO A 109 -2.19 1.11 -7.95
N ALA A 110 -3.50 1.13 -7.72
CA ALA A 110 -4.47 1.66 -8.68
C ALA A 110 -4.52 3.20 -8.74
N GLY A 111 -3.89 3.90 -7.80
CA GLY A 111 -3.89 5.37 -7.73
C GLY A 111 -2.52 6.03 -7.99
N LEU A 112 -1.45 5.23 -8.09
CA LEU A 112 -0.09 5.66 -8.47
C LEU A 112 0.12 5.48 -9.97
#